data_AF-A0A2N1WJC0-F1
#
_entry.id   AF-A0A2N1WJC0-F1
#
_cell.length_a   1.000
_cell.length_b   1.000
_cell.length_c   1.000
_cell.angle_alpha   90.00
_cell.angle_beta   90.00
_cell.angle_gamma   90.00
#
_symmetry.space_group_name_H-M   'P 1'
#
loop_
_entity.id
_entity.type
_entity.pdbx_description
1 polymer ?
#
loop_
_entity_poly.entity_id
_entity_poly.type
_entity_poly.pdbx_seq_one_letter_code
_entity_poly.pdbx_strand_id
1 'polypeptide(L)'
;MKPPVLIQAELVGTPEQPLRPELLPALAELHQNGLPLLLVAARPDRWAPTRNRVDRAFMHQATIEAELRRAGGALDAMMYLDLGLFSRRKQHELDLADIANRYGCQLAELRLLARPGKLFDALSPLVGQATIVDEGKDLARAIRGLVDGA
;
A
#
# COMPACT_ATOMS: atom_id res chain seq x y z
N MET A 1 10.62 -13.72 7.70
CA MET A 1 10.17 -13.01 6.49
C MET A 1 10.68 -11.58 6.58
N LYS A 2 11.00 -10.91 5.46
CA LYS A 2 11.33 -9.49 5.53
C LYS A 2 10.06 -8.68 5.88
N PRO A 3 10.19 -7.55 6.59
CA PRO A 3 9.04 -6.69 6.89
C PRO A 3 8.37 -6.21 5.60
N PRO A 4 7.03 -6.12 5.56
CA PRO A 4 6.32 -5.68 4.37
C PRO A 4 6.50 -4.17 4.12
N VAL A 5 6.45 -3.82 2.83
CA VAL A 5 6.42 -2.43 2.36
C VAL A 5 4.96 -2.04 2.11
N LEU A 6 4.49 -1.05 2.87
CA LEU A 6 3.18 -0.44 2.72
C LEU A 6 3.27 0.66 1.66
N ILE A 7 2.48 0.57 0.60
CA ILE A 7 2.41 1.58 -0.46
C ILE A 7 0.99 2.09 -0.58
N GLN A 8 0.80 3.42 -0.55
CA GLN A 8 -0.51 4.01 -0.81
C GLN A 8 -0.99 3.62 -2.21
N ALA A 9 -2.17 3.01 -2.31
CA ALA A 9 -2.69 2.45 -3.55
C ALA A 9 -2.75 3.48 -4.69
N GLU A 10 -3.11 4.74 -4.38
CA GLU A 10 -3.18 5.84 -5.34
C GLU A 10 -1.82 6.20 -5.98
N LEU A 11 -0.70 5.85 -5.35
CA LEU A 11 0.62 6.01 -5.96
C LEU A 11 0.87 4.99 -7.07
N VAL A 12 0.23 3.82 -6.97
CA VAL A 12 0.34 2.73 -7.94
C VAL A 12 -0.66 2.95 -9.08
N GLY A 13 -1.91 3.24 -8.74
CA GLY A 13 -2.96 3.59 -9.68
C GLY A 13 -4.31 3.79 -8.99
N THR A 14 -5.23 4.47 -9.66
CA THR A 14 -6.63 4.65 -9.23
C THR A 14 -7.58 4.02 -10.24
N PRO A 15 -8.85 3.79 -9.91
CA PRO A 15 -9.83 3.30 -10.89
C PRO A 15 -9.94 4.19 -12.13
N GLU A 16 -9.68 5.50 -11.99
CA GLU A 16 -9.72 6.50 -13.05
C GLU A 16 -8.38 6.67 -13.78
N GLN A 17 -7.26 6.34 -13.12
CA GLN A 17 -5.92 6.32 -13.71
C GLN A 17 -5.27 4.95 -13.49
N PRO A 18 -5.27 4.09 -14.52
CA PRO A 18 -4.79 2.73 -14.38
C PRO A 18 -3.31 2.68 -13.97
N LEU A 19 -2.90 1.49 -13.51
CA LEU A 19 -1.53 1.20 -13.14
C LEU A 19 -0.55 1.70 -14.20
N ARG A 20 0.42 2.49 -13.76
CA ARG A 20 1.47 3.03 -14.62
C ARG A 20 2.48 1.92 -14.98
N PRO A 21 2.62 1.54 -16.27
CA PRO A 21 3.50 0.44 -16.68
C PRO A 21 4.96 0.62 -16.23
N GLU A 22 5.44 1.86 -16.13
CA GLU A 22 6.78 2.19 -15.66
C GLU A 22 7.05 1.81 -14.20
N LEU A 23 6.00 1.60 -13.39
CA LEU A 23 6.13 1.17 -11.99
C LEU A 23 6.26 -0.35 -11.85
N LEU A 24 5.78 -1.11 -12.84
CA LEU A 24 5.74 -2.57 -12.77
C LEU A 24 7.09 -3.21 -12.46
N PRO A 25 8.22 -2.81 -13.10
CA PRO A 25 9.52 -3.38 -12.78
C PRO A 25 9.91 -3.16 -11.32
N ALA A 26 9.73 -1.94 -10.81
CA ALA A 26 10.09 -1.62 -9.42
C ALA A 26 9.21 -2.39 -8.42
N LEU A 27 7.90 -2.51 -8.68
CA LEU A 27 7.02 -3.29 -7.82
C LEU A 27 7.33 -4.80 -7.88
N ALA A 28 7.74 -5.32 -9.03
CA ALA A 28 8.19 -6.71 -9.16
C ALA A 28 9.52 -6.97 -8.45
N GLU A 29 10.44 -6.00 -8.44
CA GLU A 29 11.71 -6.08 -7.71
C GLU A 29 11.50 -6.31 -6.20
N LEU A 30 10.44 -5.74 -5.60
CA LEU A 30 10.11 -6.00 -4.19
C LEU A 30 9.90 -7.50 -3.94
N HIS A 31 9.04 -8.12 -4.75
CA HIS A 31 8.74 -9.55 -4.63
C HIS A 31 9.99 -10.41 -4.88
N GLN A 32 10.78 -10.09 -5.90
CA GLN A 32 12.01 -10.81 -6.23
C GLN A 32 13.05 -10.75 -5.10
N ASN A 33 13.04 -9.67 -4.30
CA ASN A 33 13.92 -9.50 -3.14
C ASN A 33 13.29 -9.99 -1.82
N GLY A 34 12.14 -10.66 -1.89
CA GLY A 34 11.43 -11.21 -0.73
C GLY A 34 10.84 -10.16 0.20
N LEU A 35 10.62 -8.94 -0.30
CA LEU A 35 9.91 -7.85 0.40
C LEU A 35 8.42 -7.94 0.06
N PRO A 36 7.55 -8.31 1.02
CA PRO A 36 6.12 -8.39 0.75
C PRO A 36 5.55 -7.00 0.44
N LEU A 37 4.66 -6.93 -0.56
CA LEU A 37 4.02 -5.70 -1.01
C LEU A 37 2.58 -5.63 -0.47
N LEU A 38 2.31 -4.58 0.30
CA LEU A 38 0.98 -4.30 0.83
C LEU A 38 0.48 -2.94 0.33
N LEU A 39 -0.73 -2.92 -0.24
CA LEU A 39 -1.37 -1.66 -0.63
C LEU A 39 -2.23 -1.12 0.51
N VAL A 40 -2.13 0.17 0.78
CA VAL A 40 -2.97 0.86 1.77
C VAL A 40 -3.83 1.91 1.08
N ALA A 41 -5.12 1.93 1.40
CA ALA A 41 -6.07 2.88 0.81
C ALA A 41 -7.02 3.41 1.88
N ALA A 42 -7.52 4.63 1.66
CA ALA A 42 -8.64 5.11 2.43
C ALA A 42 -9.88 4.26 2.13
N ARG A 43 -10.59 3.83 3.16
CA ARG A 43 -11.91 3.23 3.02
C ARG A 43 -12.84 4.29 2.42
N PRO A 44 -13.58 3.99 1.35
CA PRO A 44 -14.53 4.95 0.80
C PRO A 44 -15.59 5.34 1.86
N ASP A 45 -15.84 6.64 2.04
CA ASP A 45 -16.83 7.19 3.01
C ASP A 45 -18.23 6.59 2.89
N ARG A 46 -18.53 5.95 1.75
CA ARG A 46 -19.76 5.21 1.53
C ARG A 46 -19.45 3.88 0.84
N TRP A 47 -19.28 2.82 1.62
CA TRP A 47 -19.83 1.50 1.26
C TRP A 47 -21.38 1.54 1.35
N ALA A 48 -22.00 2.59 0.82
CA ALA A 48 -23.40 2.50 0.47
C ALA A 48 -23.49 1.46 -0.64
N PRO A 49 -24.46 0.52 -0.59
CA PRO A 49 -24.63 -0.53 -1.59
C PRO A 49 -25.20 0.05 -2.90
N THR A 50 -24.56 1.07 -3.46
CA THR A 50 -24.64 1.33 -4.88
C THR A 50 -23.70 0.31 -5.53
N ARG A 51 -24.27 -0.82 -6.00
CA ARG A 51 -23.61 -1.98 -6.65
C ARG A 51 -22.28 -1.60 -7.34
N ASN A 52 -22.31 -0.56 -8.17
CA ASN A 52 -21.20 -0.16 -9.03
C ASN A 52 -19.91 0.33 -8.33
N ARG A 53 -19.94 0.82 -7.08
CA ARG A 53 -18.73 1.41 -6.43
C ARG A 53 -17.86 0.37 -5.73
N VAL A 54 -18.49 -0.58 -5.06
CA VAL A 54 -17.81 -1.71 -4.41
C VAL A 54 -17.17 -2.60 -5.46
N ASP A 55 -17.93 -2.91 -6.52
CA ASP A 55 -17.44 -3.69 -7.66
C ASP A 55 -16.22 -3.02 -8.32
N ARG A 56 -16.22 -1.68 -8.48
CA ARG A 56 -15.08 -0.96 -9.05
C ARG A 56 -13.80 -1.05 -8.21
N ALA A 57 -13.89 -0.96 -6.89
CA ALA A 57 -12.72 -1.07 -6.02
C ALA A 57 -12.12 -2.49 -6.05
N PHE A 58 -12.96 -3.53 -6.02
CA PHE A 58 -12.51 -4.92 -6.15
C PHE A 58 -11.95 -5.22 -7.54
N MET A 59 -12.61 -4.74 -8.60
CA MET A 59 -12.11 -4.89 -9.97
C MET A 59 -10.77 -4.16 -10.15
N HIS A 60 -10.59 -3.00 -9.55
CA HIS A 60 -9.32 -2.26 -9.56
C HIS A 60 -8.20 -3.05 -8.85
N GLN A 61 -8.48 -3.59 -7.66
CA GLN A 61 -7.53 -4.46 -6.95
C GLN A 61 -7.15 -5.67 -7.81
N ALA A 62 -8.13 -6.38 -8.38
CA ALA A 62 -7.89 -7.55 -9.23
C ALA A 62 -7.09 -7.19 -10.49
N THR A 63 -7.31 -5.99 -11.05
CA THR A 63 -6.55 -5.48 -12.20
C THR A 63 -5.09 -5.23 -11.82
N ILE A 64 -4.83 -4.56 -10.69
CA ILE A 64 -3.47 -4.33 -10.20
C ILE A 64 -2.75 -5.65 -9.96
N GLU A 65 -3.41 -6.60 -9.29
CA GLU A 65 -2.84 -7.92 -9.01
C GLU A 65 -2.49 -8.68 -10.29
N ALA A 66 -3.38 -8.67 -11.30
CA ALA A 66 -3.15 -9.32 -12.58
C ALA A 66 -1.95 -8.72 -13.33
N GLU A 67 -1.84 -7.39 -13.38
CA GLU A 67 -0.72 -6.70 -14.02
C GLU A 67 0.60 -6.92 -13.29
N LEU A 68 0.61 -6.88 -11.95
CA LEU A 68 1.79 -7.20 -11.14
C LEU A 68 2.27 -8.63 -11.38
N ARG A 69 1.33 -9.58 -11.41
CA ARG A 69 1.64 -10.99 -11.66
C ARG A 69 2.24 -11.21 -13.05
N ARG A 70 1.74 -10.50 -14.08
CA ARG A 70 2.32 -10.53 -15.43
C ARG A 70 3.74 -10.00 -15.48
N ALA A 71 4.05 -9.00 -14.65
CA ALA A 71 5.39 -8.45 -14.52
C ALA A 71 6.34 -9.27 -13.62
N GLY A 72 5.88 -10.41 -13.08
CA GLY A 72 6.68 -11.26 -12.19
C GLY A 72 6.72 -10.79 -10.73
N GLY A 73 5.83 -9.89 -10.34
CA GLY A 73 5.62 -9.47 -8.95
C GLY A 73 4.40 -10.16 -8.31
N ALA A 74 4.13 -9.81 -7.05
CA ALA A 74 2.92 -10.23 -6.35
C ALA A 74 2.39 -9.10 -5.46
N LEU A 75 1.08 -9.07 -5.29
CA LEU A 75 0.41 -8.24 -4.28
C LEU A 75 0.03 -9.16 -3.12
N ASP A 76 0.60 -8.96 -1.94
CA ASP A 76 0.35 -9.85 -0.81
C ASP A 76 -1.00 -9.53 -0.13
N ALA A 77 -1.34 -8.26 0.03
CA ALA A 77 -2.63 -7.84 0.55
C ALA A 77 -2.95 -6.36 0.25
N MET A 78 -4.23 -6.01 0.43
CA MET A 78 -4.71 -4.64 0.39
C MET A 78 -5.48 -4.32 1.68
N MET A 79 -5.09 -3.23 2.34
CA MET A 79 -5.70 -2.75 3.59
C MET A 79 -6.47 -1.46 3.35
N TYR A 80 -7.72 -1.42 3.82
CA TYR A 80 -8.58 -0.24 3.75
C TYR A 80 -8.78 0.38 5.15
N LEU A 81 -8.33 1.62 5.30
CA LEU A 81 -8.33 2.36 6.56
C LEU A 81 -9.49 3.34 6.62
N ASP A 82 -10.25 3.32 7.71
CA ASP A 82 -11.27 4.34 7.96
C ASP A 82 -10.58 5.66 8.38
N LEU A 83 -10.64 6.70 7.54
CA LEU A 83 -10.01 8.00 7.82
C LEU A 83 -11.04 9.07 8.24
N GLY A 84 -12.22 8.66 8.71
CA GLY A 84 -13.28 9.55 9.17
C GLY A 84 -12.90 10.34 10.44
N LEU A 85 -13.67 11.38 10.78
CA LEU A 85 -13.43 12.24 11.96
C LEU A 85 -13.41 11.48 13.30
N PHE A 86 -14.02 10.30 13.34
CA PHE A 86 -14.05 9.43 14.52
C PHE A 86 -13.06 8.26 14.44
N SER A 87 -12.24 8.20 13.39
CA SER A 87 -11.19 7.20 13.32
C SER A 87 -10.22 7.41 14.46
N ARG A 88 -9.93 6.33 15.19
CA ARG A 88 -9.07 6.38 16.37
C ARG A 88 -7.71 5.86 15.96
N ARG A 89 -6.66 6.60 16.31
CA ARG A 89 -5.26 6.13 16.19
C ARG A 89 -5.07 4.70 16.66
N LYS A 90 -5.70 4.34 17.79
CA LYS A 90 -5.67 2.99 18.36
C LYS A 90 -6.21 1.91 17.40
N GLN A 91 -7.21 2.24 16.58
CA GLN A 91 -7.72 1.28 15.58
C GLN A 91 -6.69 1.06 14.47
N HIS A 92 -6.08 2.12 13.96
CA HIS A 92 -5.01 1.99 12.94
C HIS A 92 -3.80 1.23 13.47
N GLU A 93 -3.46 1.44 14.72
CA GLU A 93 -2.42 0.67 15.41
C GLU A 93 -2.77 -0.82 15.50
N LEU A 94 -4.01 -1.15 15.87
CA LEU A 94 -4.47 -2.54 15.90
C LEU A 94 -4.49 -3.18 14.51
N ASP A 95 -4.97 -2.46 13.48
CA ASP A 95 -5.02 -2.94 12.10
C ASP A 95 -3.60 -3.22 11.57
N LEU A 96 -2.65 -2.31 11.82
CA LEU A 96 -1.25 -2.51 11.45
C LEU A 96 -0.58 -3.60 12.29
N ALA A 97 -0.92 -3.74 13.57
CA ALA A 97 -0.34 -4.76 14.43
C ALA A 97 -0.75 -6.16 13.98
N ASP A 98 -2.01 -6.34 13.53
CA ASP A 98 -2.46 -7.59 12.94
C ASP A 98 -1.65 -7.94 11.68
N ILE A 99 -1.39 -6.96 10.81
CA ILE A 99 -0.50 -7.15 9.65
C ILE A 99 0.90 -7.53 10.11
N ALA A 100 1.51 -6.76 11.00
CA ALA A 100 2.87 -7.01 11.45
C ALA A 100 3.02 -8.42 12.05
N ASN A 101 2.04 -8.86 12.84
CA ASN A 101 1.95 -10.21 13.39
C ASN A 101 1.88 -11.29 12.30
N ARG A 102 1.07 -11.10 11.24
CA ARG A 102 0.99 -12.06 10.11
C ARG A 102 2.33 -12.25 9.40
N TYR A 103 3.14 -11.19 9.33
CA TYR A 103 4.48 -11.23 8.73
C TYR A 103 5.59 -11.54 9.75
N GLY A 104 5.25 -11.72 11.04
CA GLY A 104 6.19 -12.01 12.11
C GLY A 104 7.18 -10.87 12.39
N CYS A 105 6.74 -9.62 12.26
CA CYS A 105 7.55 -8.41 12.47
C CYS A 105 6.86 -7.42 13.42
N GLN A 106 7.58 -6.39 13.84
CA GLN A 106 7.07 -5.29 14.65
C GLN A 106 6.60 -4.12 13.78
N LEU A 107 5.73 -3.27 14.33
CA LEU A 107 5.29 -2.03 13.68
C LEU A 107 6.47 -1.13 13.28
N ALA A 108 7.50 -1.06 14.13
CA ALA A 108 8.72 -0.29 13.90
C ALA A 108 9.61 -0.86 12.77
N GLU A 109 9.28 -2.01 12.21
CA GLU A 109 9.99 -2.58 11.05
C GLU A 109 9.25 -2.32 9.73
N LEU A 110 7.98 -1.88 9.81
CA LEU A 110 7.18 -1.55 8.65
C LEU A 110 7.71 -0.28 7.97
N ARG A 111 7.63 -0.28 6.63
CA ARG A 111 8.05 0.84 5.80
C ARG A 111 6.85 1.35 5.00
N LEU A 112 6.58 2.65 5.04
CA LEU A 112 5.46 3.30 4.38
C LEU A 112 5.95 4.22 3.25
N LEU A 113 5.38 4.05 2.06
CA LEU A 113 5.49 4.98 0.93
C LEU A 113 4.09 5.56 0.66
N ALA A 114 3.90 6.85 0.91
CA ALA A 114 2.58 7.49 0.77
C ALA A 114 2.70 8.97 0.36
N ARG A 115 1.60 9.52 -0.17
CA ARG A 115 1.47 10.96 -0.47
C ARG A 115 1.25 11.73 0.82
N PRO A 116 1.60 13.04 0.88
CA PRO A 116 1.21 13.86 2.01
C PRO A 116 -0.32 13.90 2.15
N GLY A 117 -0.83 13.80 3.38
CA GLY A 117 -2.26 13.87 3.69
C GLY A 117 -2.70 12.88 4.77
N LYS A 118 -4.02 12.77 4.94
CA LYS A 118 -4.63 12.05 6.07
C LYS A 118 -4.13 10.62 6.28
N LEU A 119 -3.91 9.87 5.21
CA LEU A 119 -3.41 8.49 5.29
C LEU A 119 -1.98 8.46 5.83
N PHE A 120 -1.11 9.33 5.31
CA PHE A 120 0.26 9.47 5.80
C PHE A 120 0.27 9.93 7.26
N ASP A 121 -0.54 10.94 7.62
CA ASP A 121 -0.63 11.46 8.98
C ASP A 121 -1.11 10.39 9.98
N ALA A 122 -1.99 9.49 9.53
CA ALA A 122 -2.53 8.41 10.35
C ALA A 122 -1.52 7.27 10.60
N LEU A 123 -0.73 6.91 9.57
CA LEU A 123 0.15 5.73 9.61
C LEU A 123 1.60 6.04 9.93
N SER A 124 2.12 7.20 9.50
CA SER A 124 3.51 7.58 9.72
C SER A 124 3.97 7.52 11.18
N PRO A 125 3.14 7.87 12.21
CA PRO A 125 3.57 7.79 13.61
C PRO A 125 3.58 6.37 14.17
N LEU A 126 3.12 5.38 13.40
CA LEU A 126 2.95 3.99 13.82
C LEU A 126 4.02 3.07 13.23
N VAL A 127 4.63 3.45 12.12
CA VAL A 127 5.62 2.64 11.39
C VAL A 127 7.05 3.09 11.69
N GLY A 128 8.03 2.25 11.39
CA GLY A 128 9.45 2.57 11.60
C GLY A 128 10.01 3.59 10.63
N GLN A 129 9.61 3.48 9.36
CA GLN A 129 10.05 4.37 8.31
C GLN A 129 8.86 4.81 7.47
N ALA A 130 8.71 6.11 7.26
CA ALA A 130 7.69 6.68 6.40
C ALA A 130 8.33 7.67 5.44
N THR A 131 8.12 7.46 4.14
CA THR A 131 8.66 8.29 3.07
C THR A 131 7.51 8.90 2.30
N ILE A 132 7.57 10.23 2.15
CA ILE A 132 6.63 10.97 1.32
C ILE A 132 7.03 10.78 -0.15
N VAL A 133 6.05 10.48 -1.00
CA VAL A 133 6.22 10.30 -2.43
C VAL A 133 5.14 11.09 -3.17
N ASP A 134 5.54 12.04 -4.02
CA ASP A 134 4.58 12.90 -4.74
C ASP A 134 4.20 12.33 -6.12
N GLU A 135 5.16 11.75 -6.85
CA GLU A 135 4.97 11.25 -8.22
C GLU A 135 5.38 9.78 -8.43
N GLY A 136 4.98 9.21 -9.58
CA GLY A 136 5.31 7.81 -9.93
C GLY A 136 6.80 7.56 -10.13
N LYS A 137 7.53 8.51 -10.73
CA LYS A 137 9.00 8.37 -10.87
C LYS A 137 9.71 8.35 -9.51
N ASP A 138 9.19 9.10 -8.54
CA ASP A 138 9.71 9.09 -7.19
C ASP A 138 9.36 7.81 -6.44
N LEU A 139 8.20 7.20 -6.74
CA LEU A 139 7.84 5.88 -6.19
C LEU A 139 8.83 4.80 -6.64
N ALA A 140 9.13 4.71 -7.94
CA ALA A 140 10.07 3.72 -8.45
C ALA A 140 11.48 3.90 -7.85
N ARG A 141 11.93 5.15 -7.68
CA ARG A 141 13.19 5.47 -7.00
C ARG A 141 13.17 5.06 -5.53
N ALA A 142 12.09 5.36 -4.82
CA ALA A 142 11.95 5.00 -3.41
C ALA A 142 11.97 3.48 -3.20
N ILE A 143 11.26 2.73 -4.05
CA ILE A 143 11.26 1.26 -4.01
C ILE A 143 12.67 0.70 -4.21
N ARG A 144 13.42 1.18 -5.22
CA ARG A 144 14.80 0.73 -5.45
C ARG A 144 15.71 1.01 -4.25
N GLY A 145 15.59 2.19 -3.64
CA GLY A 145 16.33 2.50 -2.42
C GLY A 145 16.01 1.56 -1.24
N LEU A 146 14.77 1.04 -1.17
CA LEU A 146 14.40 0.04 -0.16
C LEU A 146 15.00 -1.34 -0.45
N VAL A 147 15.11 -1.71 -1.72
CA VAL A 147 15.72 -2.97 -2.18
C VAL A 147 17.23 -2.94 -1.95
N ASP A 148 17.91 -1.87 -2.35
CA ASP A 148 19.36 -1.73 -2.21
C ASP A 148 19.81 -1.67 -0.73
N GLY A 149 18.92 -1.24 0.16
CA GLY A 149 19.18 -1.15 1.61
C GLY A 149 18.66 -2.33 2.44
N ALA A 150 18.14 -3.41 1.84
CA ALA A 150 17.55 -4.57 2.51
C ALA A 150 18.31 -5.87 2.28
#